data_AF-A0A1Y1K2P3-F1
#
_entry.id   AF-A0A1Y1K2P3-F1
#
_cell.length_a   1.000
_cell.length_b   1.000
_cell.length_c   1.000
_cell.angle_alpha   90.00
_cell.angle_beta   90.00
_cell.angle_gamma   90.00
#
_symmetry.space_group_name_H-M   'P 1'
#
loop_
_entity.id
_entity.type
_entity.pdbx_description
1 polymer ?
#
loop_
_entity_poly.entity_id
_entity_poly.type
_entity_poly.pdbx_seq_one_letter_code
_entity_poly.pdbx_strand_id
1 'polypeptide(L)'
;MTNCMGFYLVPNNPNVLMAWFVGNYISTLESISDDVLLDGAHMVLQRFLGRTFQNITKPIKLERNRWCTNPHFGGMVSYETLQSKRHGLTGETLAESVDSKVGIPQLLFGGEATMKVGYGSVNGAVMSGFREADRIINYCRGNK
;
A
#
# COMPACT_ATOMS: atom_id res chain seq x y z
N MET A 1 -0.80 -16.55 -5.65
CA MET A 1 0.65 -16.67 -5.92
C MET A 1 1.31 -15.42 -5.37
N THR A 2 2.46 -15.53 -4.70
CA THR A 2 3.29 -14.35 -4.35
C THR A 2 4.41 -14.26 -5.36
N ASN A 3 4.66 -13.06 -5.87
CA ASN A 3 5.66 -12.81 -6.89
C ASN A 3 6.68 -11.76 -6.41
N CYS A 4 7.96 -12.03 -6.67
CA CYS A 4 9.00 -11.02 -6.59
C CYS A 4 9.08 -10.34 -7.96
N MET A 5 8.74 -9.05 -8.01
CA MET A 5 8.70 -8.28 -9.26
C MET A 5 10.10 -8.03 -9.83
N GLY A 6 11.14 -8.11 -9.00
CA GLY A 6 12.53 -7.95 -9.39
C GLY A 6 13.37 -7.31 -8.29
N PHE A 7 14.68 -7.25 -8.55
CA PHE A 7 15.63 -6.45 -7.78
C PHE A 7 15.96 -5.17 -8.54
N TYR A 8 15.89 -4.04 -7.84
CA TYR A 8 16.06 -2.71 -8.39
C TYR A 8 17.22 -2.00 -7.70
N LEU A 9 17.99 -1.23 -8.47
CA LEU A 9 19.04 -0.36 -7.95
C LEU A 9 18.39 0.82 -7.21
N VAL A 10 18.95 1.17 -6.05
CA VAL A 10 18.52 2.35 -5.30
C VAL A 10 19.43 3.54 -5.68
N PRO A 11 18.88 4.66 -6.19
CA PRO A 11 19.68 5.83 -6.54
C PRO A 11 20.55 6.31 -5.38
N ASN A 12 21.79 6.68 -5.69
CA ASN A 12 22.80 7.13 -4.72
C ASN A 12 23.15 6.11 -3.61
N ASN A 13 22.74 4.84 -3.74
CA ASN A 13 22.98 3.78 -2.76
C ASN A 13 23.48 2.52 -3.49
N PRO A 14 24.76 2.50 -3.94
CA PRO A 14 25.27 1.44 -4.82
C PRO A 14 25.30 0.04 -4.19
N ASN A 15 25.26 -0.05 -2.86
CA ASN A 15 25.28 -1.31 -2.11
C ASN A 15 23.88 -1.77 -1.67
N VAL A 16 22.82 -1.14 -2.16
CA VAL A 16 21.44 -1.46 -1.78
C VAL A 16 20.65 -1.90 -3.01
N LEU A 17 20.03 -3.07 -2.88
CA LEU A 17 19.02 -3.55 -3.81
C LEU A 17 17.66 -3.51 -3.13
N MET A 18 16.65 -3.03 -3.85
CA MET A 18 15.26 -3.06 -3.41
C MET A 18 14.53 -4.18 -4.15
N ALA A 19 13.70 -4.95 -3.45
CA ALA A 19 12.83 -5.94 -4.07
C ALA A 19 11.36 -5.65 -3.75
N TRP A 20 10.49 -5.84 -4.75
CA TRP A 20 9.04 -5.66 -4.60
C TRP A 20 8.36 -7.02 -4.58
N PHE A 21 7.58 -7.28 -3.53
CA PHE A 21 6.76 -8.48 -3.43
C PHE A 21 5.29 -8.11 -3.52
N VAL A 22 4.53 -8.88 -4.32
CA VAL A 22 3.08 -8.72 -4.48
C VAL A 22 2.36 -10.06 -4.41
N GLY A 23 1.11 -10.06 -3.96
CA GLY A 23 0.24 -11.24 -3.98
C GLY A 23 -0.23 -11.71 -2.61
N ASN A 24 -0.80 -12.91 -2.56
CA ASN A 24 -1.63 -13.34 -1.43
C ASN A 24 -0.86 -13.89 -0.22
N TYR A 25 0.45 -14.14 -0.34
CA TYR A 25 1.28 -14.66 0.78
C TYR A 25 2.25 -13.61 1.32
N ILE A 26 1.95 -12.32 1.19
CA ILE A 26 2.78 -11.25 1.75
C ILE A 26 2.79 -11.31 3.28
N SER A 27 1.65 -11.56 3.92
CA SER A 27 1.60 -11.75 5.38
C SER A 27 2.47 -12.93 5.85
N THR A 28 2.50 -14.02 5.09
CA THR A 28 3.41 -15.14 5.35
C THR A 28 4.86 -14.73 5.17
N LEU A 29 5.21 -14.02 4.10
CA LEU A 29 6.56 -13.50 3.84
C LEU A 29 7.06 -12.57 4.97
N GLU A 30 6.17 -11.73 5.50
CA GLU A 30 6.45 -10.84 6.63
C GLU A 30 6.77 -11.62 7.93
N SER A 31 6.30 -12.86 8.05
CA SER A 31 6.54 -13.74 9.20
C SER A 31 7.82 -14.59 9.07
N ILE A 32 8.42 -14.68 7.88
CA ILE A 32 9.67 -15.42 7.66
C ILE A 32 10.85 -14.68 8.34
N SER A 33 11.84 -15.41 8.84
CA SER A 33 13.05 -14.82 9.43
C SER A 33 13.92 -14.12 8.39
N ASP A 34 14.66 -13.11 8.83
CA ASP A 34 15.49 -12.31 7.94
C ASP A 34 16.59 -13.14 7.26
N ASP A 35 17.21 -14.09 7.97
CA ASP A 35 18.24 -14.97 7.43
C ASP A 35 17.76 -15.80 6.23
N VAL A 36 16.55 -16.37 6.34
CA VAL A 36 15.95 -17.17 5.26
C VAL A 36 15.65 -16.29 4.05
N LEU A 37 15.18 -15.06 4.26
CA LEU A 37 14.94 -14.11 3.17
C LEU A 37 16.26 -13.67 2.50
N LEU A 38 17.31 -13.44 3.28
CA LEU A 38 18.65 -13.10 2.78
C LEU A 38 19.26 -14.25 1.96
N ASP A 39 19.14 -15.49 2.45
CA ASP A 39 19.56 -16.68 1.72
C ASP A 39 18.78 -16.87 0.42
N GLY A 40 17.45 -16.69 0.48
CA GLY A 40 16.59 -16.74 -0.71
C GLY A 40 16.96 -15.67 -1.74
N ALA A 41 17.18 -14.43 -1.31
CA ALA A 41 17.61 -13.34 -2.19
C ALA A 41 18.98 -13.64 -2.83
N HIS A 42 19.94 -14.11 -2.03
CA HIS A 42 21.26 -14.48 -2.51
C HIS A 42 21.21 -15.62 -3.54
N MET A 43 20.42 -16.67 -3.27
CA MET A 43 20.20 -17.78 -4.20
C MET A 43 19.63 -17.29 -5.55
N VAL A 44 18.63 -16.41 -5.52
CA VAL A 44 18.03 -15.85 -6.75
C VAL A 44 19.05 -15.03 -7.52
N LEU A 45 19.79 -14.15 -6.86
CA LEU A 45 20.83 -13.33 -7.51
C LEU A 45 21.91 -14.22 -8.13
N GLN A 46 22.44 -15.21 -7.40
CA GLN A 46 23.42 -16.15 -7.96
C GLN A 46 22.85 -16.94 -9.16
N ARG A 47 21.61 -17.42 -9.06
CA ARG A 47 20.99 -18.24 -10.11
C ARG A 47 20.89 -17.50 -11.43
N PHE A 48 20.50 -16.23 -11.41
CA PHE A 48 20.25 -15.44 -12.63
C PHE A 48 21.43 -14.59 -13.06
N LEU A 49 22.27 -14.13 -12.13
CA LEU A 49 23.36 -13.19 -12.41
C LEU A 49 24.76 -13.80 -12.21
N GLY A 50 24.89 -14.98 -11.60
CA GLY A 50 26.18 -15.58 -11.26
C GLY A 50 27.04 -15.98 -12.47
N ARG A 51 26.45 -16.13 -13.66
CA ARG A 51 27.21 -16.33 -14.91
C ARG A 51 27.87 -15.04 -15.42
N THR A 52 27.26 -13.90 -15.11
CA THR A 52 27.73 -12.57 -15.54
C THR A 52 28.65 -11.96 -14.50
N PHE A 53 28.34 -12.14 -13.21
CA PHE A 53 29.09 -11.60 -12.08
C PHE A 53 29.59 -12.75 -11.22
N GLN A 54 30.92 -12.96 -11.20
CA GLN A 54 31.55 -14.10 -10.53
C GLN A 54 31.57 -13.98 -8.99
N ASN A 55 31.43 -12.77 -8.44
CA ASN A 55 31.57 -12.48 -7.01
C ASN A 55 30.31 -11.81 -6.42
N ILE A 56 29.14 -12.43 -6.61
CA ILE A 56 27.92 -11.99 -5.92
C ILE A 56 28.05 -12.42 -4.45
N THR A 57 28.20 -11.46 -3.54
CA THR A 57 28.26 -11.71 -2.09
C THR A 57 26.85 -11.81 -1.48
N LYS A 58 26.74 -12.49 -0.33
CA LYS A 58 25.48 -12.57 0.41
C LYS A 58 25.13 -11.17 0.96
N PRO A 59 23.89 -10.67 0.80
CA PRO A 59 23.50 -9.42 1.43
C PRO A 59 23.58 -9.57 2.96
N ILE A 60 24.11 -8.55 3.63
CA ILE A 60 24.43 -8.60 5.07
C ILE A 60 23.33 -8.02 5.96
N LYS A 61 22.37 -7.31 5.38
CA LYS A 61 21.30 -6.62 6.10
C LYS A 61 20.03 -6.59 5.25
N LEU A 62 18.89 -6.79 5.90
CA LEU A 62 17.57 -6.67 5.33
C LEU A 62 16.81 -5.55 6.05
N GLU A 63 16.26 -4.62 5.28
CA GLU A 63 15.24 -3.68 5.74
C GLU A 63 13.94 -4.03 5.01
N ARG A 64 12.85 -4.26 5.76
CA ARG A 64 11.56 -4.66 5.19
C ARG A 64 10.41 -3.95 5.86
N ASN A 65 9.39 -3.65 5.06
CA ASN A 65 8.12 -3.18 5.57
C ASN A 65 7.24 -4.36 5.99
N ARG A 66 6.37 -4.14 6.97
CA ARG A 66 5.37 -5.09 7.43
C ARG A 66 3.97 -4.48 7.34
N TRP A 67 3.50 -4.24 6.12
CA TRP A 67 2.25 -3.52 5.90
C TRP A 67 1.03 -4.37 6.24
N CYS A 68 1.09 -5.69 6.00
CA CYS A 68 -0.04 -6.59 6.26
C CYS A 68 -0.19 -6.96 7.73
N THR A 69 0.92 -7.09 8.46
CA THR A 69 0.94 -7.55 9.87
C THR A 69 1.05 -6.42 10.90
N ASN A 70 1.31 -5.18 10.49
CA ASN A 70 1.33 -4.04 11.42
C ASN A 70 -0.10 -3.68 11.85
N PRO A 71 -0.42 -3.60 13.15
CA PRO A 71 -1.78 -3.37 13.65
C PRO A 71 -2.37 -2.00 13.30
N HIS A 72 -1.54 -1.03 12.87
CA HIS A 72 -2.00 0.28 12.41
C HIS A 72 -2.32 0.30 10.92
N PHE A 73 -2.04 -0.79 10.21
CA PHE A 73 -2.31 -0.95 8.79
C PHE A 73 -3.05 -2.28 8.56
N GLY A 74 -3.67 -2.44 7.38
CA GLY A 74 -4.34 -3.69 6.97
C GLY A 74 -3.80 -4.21 5.65
N GLY A 75 -2.68 -3.68 5.19
CA GLY A 75 -2.21 -3.75 3.81
C GLY A 75 -1.48 -2.47 3.41
N MET A 76 -1.00 -2.44 2.17
CA MET A 76 -0.18 -1.33 1.67
C MET A 76 -1.02 -0.17 1.12
N VAL A 77 -1.90 -0.46 0.16
CA VAL A 77 -2.74 0.51 -0.54
C VAL A 77 -4.06 -0.14 -0.94
N SER A 78 -5.11 0.67 -1.02
CA SER A 78 -6.43 0.23 -1.46
C SER A 78 -6.48 0.02 -2.97
N TYR A 79 -7.31 -0.92 -3.39
CA TYR A 79 -7.67 -1.13 -4.78
C TYR A 79 -9.09 -1.68 -4.87
N GLU A 80 -9.79 -1.37 -5.96
CA GLU A 80 -11.12 -1.90 -6.19
C GLU A 80 -11.06 -3.29 -6.82
N THR A 81 -11.66 -4.26 -6.15
CA THR A 81 -11.75 -5.63 -6.67
C THR A 81 -12.84 -5.72 -7.74
N LEU A 82 -12.80 -6.77 -8.56
CA LEU A 82 -13.92 -7.07 -9.47
C LEU A 82 -15.24 -7.25 -8.71
N GLN A 83 -15.18 -7.79 -7.49
CA GLN A 83 -16.36 -8.00 -6.65
C GLN A 83 -16.92 -6.67 -6.12
N SER A 84 -16.07 -5.77 -5.64
CA SER A 84 -16.53 -4.46 -5.15
C SER A 84 -17.21 -3.67 -6.27
N LYS A 85 -16.60 -3.63 -7.46
CA LYS A 85 -17.20 -3.01 -8.65
C LYS A 85 -18.54 -3.62 -9.06
N ARG A 86 -18.66 -4.95 -9.03
CA ARG A 86 -19.93 -5.65 -9.35
C ARG A 86 -21.06 -5.27 -8.39
N HIS A 87 -20.74 -4.96 -7.14
CA HIS A 87 -21.70 -4.54 -6.12
C HIS A 87 -21.86 -3.01 -6.04
N GLY A 88 -21.20 -2.24 -6.93
CA GLY A 88 -21.21 -0.78 -6.87
C GLY A 88 -20.52 -0.20 -5.63
N LEU A 89 -19.72 -0.99 -4.91
CA LEU A 89 -18.95 -0.56 -3.74
C LEU A 89 -17.64 0.03 -4.22
N THR A 90 -17.58 1.35 -4.30
CA THR A 90 -16.42 2.11 -4.78
C THR A 90 -15.84 2.99 -3.67
N GLY A 91 -14.74 3.68 -3.96
CA GLY A 91 -14.24 4.73 -3.06
C GLY A 91 -15.29 5.80 -2.73
N GLU A 92 -16.24 6.07 -3.62
CA GLU A 92 -17.34 7.02 -3.34
C GLU A 92 -18.28 6.50 -2.26
N THR A 93 -18.59 5.20 -2.27
CA THR A 93 -19.37 4.56 -1.20
C THR A 93 -18.65 4.67 0.14
N LEU A 94 -17.33 4.51 0.16
CA LEU A 94 -16.52 4.68 1.37
C LEU A 94 -16.40 6.13 1.84
N ALA A 95 -16.73 7.10 0.98
CA ALA A 95 -16.72 8.52 1.30
C ALA A 95 -18.06 9.04 1.83
N GLU A 96 -19.09 8.20 1.89
CA GLU A 96 -20.41 8.58 2.40
C GLU A 96 -20.34 8.91 3.89
N SER A 97 -20.93 10.03 4.28
CA SER A 97 -20.99 10.46 5.67
C SER A 97 -21.99 9.62 6.46
N VAL A 98 -21.74 9.46 7.77
CA VAL A 98 -22.78 9.00 8.68
C VAL A 98 -23.48 10.22 9.23
N ASP A 99 -24.74 10.38 8.83
CA ASP A 99 -25.57 11.51 9.21
C ASP A 99 -26.48 11.18 10.40
N SER A 100 -26.80 12.19 11.19
CA SER A 100 -27.86 12.11 12.19
C SER A 100 -29.24 12.02 11.53
N LYS A 101 -30.27 11.68 12.32
CA LYS A 101 -31.67 11.62 11.85
C LYS A 101 -32.19 12.94 11.25
N VAL A 102 -31.55 14.07 11.57
CA VAL A 102 -31.92 15.40 11.08
C VAL A 102 -31.04 15.86 9.91
N GLY A 103 -30.25 14.95 9.31
CA GLY A 103 -29.42 15.21 8.13
C GLY A 103 -28.16 16.03 8.42
N ILE A 104 -27.67 16.00 9.66
CA ILE A 104 -26.39 16.62 10.03
C ILE A 104 -25.29 15.56 9.97
N PRO A 105 -24.22 15.76 9.17
CA PRO A 105 -23.06 14.88 9.17
C PRO A 105 -22.43 14.78 10.56
N GLN A 106 -22.25 13.55 11.05
CA GLN A 106 -21.61 13.26 12.34
C GLN A 106 -20.23 12.62 12.17
N LEU A 107 -20.07 11.81 11.13
CA LEU A 107 -18.81 11.16 10.78
C LEU A 107 -18.53 11.33 9.30
N LEU A 108 -17.30 11.73 9.01
CA LEU A 108 -16.78 11.95 7.67
C LEU A 108 -15.58 11.03 7.45
N PHE A 109 -15.37 10.62 6.20
CA PHE A 109 -14.30 9.69 5.83
C PHE A 109 -13.40 10.33 4.79
N GLY A 110 -12.15 10.56 5.19
CA GLY A 110 -11.04 10.88 4.30
C GLY A 110 -10.06 9.72 4.21
N GLY A 111 -9.10 9.84 3.31
CA GLY A 111 -8.07 8.83 3.04
C GLY A 111 -8.11 8.35 1.60
N GLU A 112 -7.01 7.74 1.16
CA GLU A 112 -6.81 7.33 -0.24
C GLU A 112 -7.94 6.42 -0.75
N ALA A 113 -8.47 5.54 0.11
CA ALA A 113 -9.51 4.58 -0.25
C ALA A 113 -10.85 5.23 -0.62
N THR A 114 -11.06 6.49 -0.22
CA THR A 114 -12.36 7.19 -0.35
C THR A 114 -12.48 7.97 -1.66
N MET A 115 -11.49 7.88 -2.55
CA MET A 115 -11.51 8.59 -3.83
C MET A 115 -11.94 7.67 -4.97
N LYS A 116 -12.83 8.15 -5.84
CA LYS A 116 -13.14 7.47 -7.11
C LYS A 116 -11.92 7.35 -8.02
N VAL A 117 -11.12 8.41 -8.07
CA VAL A 117 -9.92 8.54 -8.91
C VAL A 117 -8.75 8.89 -8.01
N GLY A 118 -7.67 8.13 -8.11
CA GLY A 118 -6.48 8.34 -7.30
C GLY A 118 -6.45 7.58 -5.97
N TYR A 119 -7.35 6.61 -5.77
CA TYR A 119 -7.16 5.62 -4.69
C TYR A 119 -5.81 4.90 -4.85
N GLY A 120 -5.27 4.43 -3.74
CA GLY A 120 -3.95 3.84 -3.59
C GLY A 120 -2.80 4.84 -3.72
N SER A 121 -3.07 6.15 -3.66
CA SER A 121 -2.05 7.19 -3.82
C SER A 121 -2.09 8.24 -2.72
N VAL A 122 -0.93 8.87 -2.48
CA VAL A 122 -0.81 10.01 -1.56
C VAL A 122 -1.65 11.19 -2.03
N ASN A 123 -1.66 11.48 -3.33
CA ASN A 123 -2.46 12.57 -3.88
C ASN A 123 -3.96 12.34 -3.64
N GLY A 124 -4.45 11.10 -3.79
CA GLY A 124 -5.82 10.74 -3.45
C GLY A 124 -6.15 10.99 -1.97
N ALA A 125 -5.24 10.61 -1.06
CA ALA A 125 -5.41 10.92 0.36
C ALA A 125 -5.51 12.44 0.61
N VAL A 126 -4.61 13.24 0.04
CA VAL A 126 -4.64 14.70 0.19
C VAL A 126 -5.93 15.30 -0.36
N MET A 127 -6.33 14.91 -1.57
CA MET A 127 -7.56 15.41 -2.20
C MET A 127 -8.81 15.05 -1.40
N SER A 128 -8.89 13.83 -0.86
CA SER A 128 -10.01 13.44 0.01
C SER A 128 -10.05 14.26 1.31
N GLY A 129 -8.89 14.64 1.84
CA GLY A 129 -8.80 15.50 3.02
C GLY A 129 -9.39 16.90 2.75
N PHE A 130 -9.06 17.51 1.60
CA PHE A 130 -9.67 18.78 1.20
C PHE A 130 -11.18 18.64 0.98
N ARG A 131 -11.63 17.55 0.34
CA ARG A 131 -13.06 17.27 0.13
C ARG A 131 -13.84 17.23 1.46
N GLU A 132 -13.34 16.50 2.46
CA GLU A 132 -14.03 16.43 3.77
C GLU A 132 -13.91 17.74 4.55
N ALA A 133 -12.80 18.48 4.44
CA ALA A 133 -12.68 19.80 5.04
C ALA A 133 -13.70 20.79 4.46
N ASP A 134 -13.91 20.79 3.14
CA ASP A 134 -14.91 21.64 2.49
C ASP A 134 -16.33 21.26 2.93
N ARG A 135 -16.64 19.97 3.13
CA ARG A 135 -17.93 19.53 3.70
C ARG A 135 -18.17 20.12 5.10
N ILE A 136 -17.15 20.08 5.97
CA ILE A 136 -17.23 20.67 7.31
C ILE A 136 -17.46 22.19 7.21
N ILE A 137 -16.69 22.88 6.38
CA ILE A 137 -16.79 24.33 6.22
C ILE A 137 -18.17 24.74 5.70
N ASN A 138 -18.69 24.04 4.69
CA ASN A 138 -20.01 24.31 4.12
C ASN A 138 -21.13 24.09 5.14
N TYR A 139 -21.05 23.00 5.92
CA TYR A 139 -21.97 22.76 7.02
C TYR A 139 -21.93 23.89 8.07
N CYS A 140 -20.75 24.27 8.54
CA CYS A 140 -20.59 25.34 9.53
C CYS A 140 -21.07 26.72 9.02
N ARG A 141 -21.01 26.95 7.71
CA ARG A 141 -21.50 28.19 7.08
C ARG A 141 -23.00 28.17 6.77
N GLY A 142 -23.69 27.05 6.95
CA GLY A 142 -25.10 26.89 6.59
C GLY A 142 -25.35 26.78 5.07
N ASN A 143 -24.29 26.58 4.28
CA ASN A 143 -24.39 26.32 2.85
C ASN A 143 -24.73 24.84 2.69
N LYS A 144 -26.03 24.52 2.64
CA LYS A 144 -26.50 23.17 2.30
C LYS A 144 -26.38 22.92 0.81
#